data_AF-A0A4R5NIU6-F1
#
_entry.id   AF-A0A4R5NIU6-F1
#
_cell.length_a   1.000
_cell.length_b   1.000
_cell.length_c   1.000
_cell.angle_alpha   90.00
_cell.angle_beta   90.00
_cell.angle_gamma   90.00
#
_symmetry.space_group_name_H-M   'P 1'
#
loop_
_entity.id
_entity.type
_entity.pdbx_description
1 polymer ?
#
loop_
_entity_poly.entity_id
_entity_poly.type
_entity_poly.pdbx_seq_one_letter_code
_entity_poly.pdbx_strand_id
1 'polypeptide(L)'
;MNLMTDSMLHKLRDWIANDDVIKFYHTNEWRKVRAKRLKLDHYECQVCKAQGKHTHATTVHHIKHVRDYPMQALNLNNTETICKVHHNQEHPEKLEQFHKDKFENEERW
;
A
#
# COMPACT_ATOMS: atom_id res chain seq x y z
N MET A 1 -10.06 -13.81 -5.73
CA MET A 1 -9.01 -14.75 -5.26
C MET A 1 -8.63 -14.33 -3.85
N ASN A 2 -8.62 -15.26 -2.89
CA ASN A 2 -8.16 -15.00 -1.53
C ASN A 2 -7.17 -16.10 -1.13
N LEU A 3 -5.98 -15.71 -0.66
CA LEU A 3 -4.95 -16.65 -0.17
C LEU A 3 -4.90 -16.70 1.36
N MET A 4 -5.83 -16.06 2.05
CA MET A 4 -5.86 -16.05 3.51
C MET A 4 -6.20 -17.43 4.05
N THR A 5 -5.33 -17.95 4.92
CA THR A 5 -5.51 -19.18 5.70
C THR A 5 -5.57 -18.84 7.18
N ASP A 6 -6.12 -19.74 8.01
CA ASP A 6 -6.20 -19.51 9.46
C ASP A 6 -4.81 -19.33 10.09
N SER A 7 -3.81 -20.10 9.64
CA SER A 7 -2.42 -19.95 10.10
C SER A 7 -1.81 -18.60 9.71
N MET A 8 -2.05 -18.13 8.48
CA MET A 8 -1.57 -16.82 8.05
C MET A 8 -2.28 -15.69 8.79
N LEU A 9 -3.59 -15.83 9.01
CA LEU A 9 -4.38 -14.86 9.76
C LEU A 9 -3.89 -14.71 11.20
N HIS A 10 -3.57 -15.83 11.85
CA HIS A 10 -3.00 -15.81 13.19
C HIS A 10 -1.66 -15.06 13.22
N LYS A 11 -0.72 -15.42 12.33
CA LYS A 11 0.57 -14.72 12.20
C LYS A 11 0.42 -13.23 11.93
N LEU A 12 -0.52 -12.86 11.05
CA LEU A 12 -0.79 -11.47 10.72
C LEU A 12 -1.32 -10.70 11.94
N ARG A 13 -2.22 -11.29 12.74
CA ARG A 13 -2.69 -10.68 13.99
C ARG A 13 -1.55 -10.49 14.98
N ASP A 14 -0.65 -11.47 15.10
CA ASP A 14 0.53 -11.34 15.96
C ASP A 14 1.44 -10.22 15.49
N TRP A 15 1.70 -10.11 14.18
CA TRP A 15 2.50 -9.02 13.64
C TRP A 15 1.82 -7.66 13.82
N ILE A 16 0.50 -7.56 13.69
CA ILE A 16 -0.24 -6.32 13.97
C ILE A 16 -0.10 -5.94 15.44
N ALA A 17 -0.25 -6.90 16.36
CA ALA A 17 -0.13 -6.65 17.80
C ALA A 17 1.27 -6.21 18.22
N ASN A 18 2.32 -6.70 17.55
CA ASN A 18 3.72 -6.33 17.79
C ASN A 18 4.22 -5.15 16.94
N ASP A 19 3.33 -4.46 16.22
CA ASP A 19 3.64 -3.39 15.25
C ASP A 19 4.66 -3.78 14.15
N ASP A 20 4.71 -5.07 13.84
CA ASP A 20 5.63 -5.72 12.90
C ASP A 20 4.96 -6.01 11.54
N VAL A 21 3.93 -5.23 11.16
CA VAL A 21 3.14 -5.46 9.94
C VAL A 21 3.98 -5.47 8.66
N ILE A 22 5.19 -4.89 8.69
CA ILE A 22 6.15 -4.98 7.58
C ILE A 22 6.46 -6.42 7.17
N LYS A 23 6.44 -7.36 8.11
CA LYS A 23 6.66 -8.80 7.85
C LYS A 23 5.62 -9.36 6.89
N PHE A 24 4.36 -8.92 6.98
CA PHE A 24 3.30 -9.30 6.06
C PHE A 24 3.63 -8.93 4.61
N TYR A 25 4.14 -7.72 4.38
CA TYR A 25 4.50 -7.26 3.04
C TYR A 25 5.71 -8.00 2.44
N HIS A 26 6.47 -8.76 3.25
CA HIS A 26 7.55 -9.62 2.81
C HIS A 26 7.12 -11.07 2.52
N THR A 27 5.87 -11.44 2.80
CA THR A 27 5.35 -12.79 2.56
C THR A 27 5.22 -13.13 1.09
N ASN A 28 5.32 -14.43 0.76
CA ASN A 28 5.15 -14.91 -0.61
C ASN A 28 3.70 -14.78 -1.09
N GLU A 29 2.74 -14.93 -0.17
CA GLU A 29 1.32 -14.78 -0.39
C GLU A 29 1.00 -13.36 -0.85
N TRP A 30 1.52 -12.34 -0.15
CA TRP A 30 1.36 -10.96 -0.57
C TRP A 30 2.01 -10.69 -1.93
N ARG A 31 3.23 -11.17 -2.18
CA ARG A 31 3.91 -11.01 -3.47
C ARG A 31 3.08 -11.60 -4.62
N LYS A 32 2.43 -12.76 -4.41
CA LYS A 32 1.54 -13.38 -5.40
C LYS A 32 0.29 -12.53 -5.67
N VAL A 33 -0.39 -12.05 -4.62
CA VAL A 33 -1.56 -11.18 -4.75
C VAL A 33 -1.18 -9.89 -5.49
N ARG A 34 -0.09 -9.24 -5.06
CA ARG A 34 0.44 -8.01 -5.68
C ARG A 34 0.74 -8.20 -7.16
N ALA A 35 1.50 -9.25 -7.52
CA ALA A 35 1.84 -9.51 -8.92
C ALA A 35 0.59 -9.78 -9.78
N LYS A 36 -0.40 -10.48 -9.23
CA LYS A 36 -1.66 -10.75 -9.93
C LYS A 36 -2.48 -9.48 -10.13
N ARG A 37 -2.60 -8.63 -9.10
CA ARG A 37 -3.30 -7.35 -9.18
C ARG A 37 -2.69 -6.44 -10.24
N LEU A 38 -1.36 -6.26 -10.23
CA LEU A 38 -0.65 -5.46 -11.24
C LEU A 38 -0.92 -5.96 -12.67
N LYS A 39 -0.87 -7.28 -12.89
CA LYS A 39 -1.14 -7.87 -14.21
C LYS A 39 -2.59 -7.67 -14.66
N LEU A 40 -3.56 -7.85 -13.76
CA LEU A 40 -4.98 -7.66 -14.07
C LEU A 40 -5.30 -6.21 -14.45
N ASP A 41 -4.66 -5.28 -13.75
CA ASP A 41 -4.83 -3.85 -13.96
C ASP A 41 -3.95 -3.32 -15.11
N HIS A 42 -3.25 -4.19 -15.84
CA HIS A 42 -2.27 -3.86 -16.90
C HIS A 42 -1.19 -2.86 -16.47
N TYR A 43 -0.82 -2.86 -15.19
CA TYR A 43 0.10 -1.88 -14.59
C TYR A 43 -0.41 -0.43 -14.74
N GLU A 44 -1.72 -0.23 -14.84
CA GLU A 44 -2.37 1.08 -14.92
C GLU A 44 -2.96 1.47 -13.57
N CYS A 45 -2.85 2.75 -13.22
CA CYS A 45 -3.54 3.31 -12.08
C CYS A 45 -5.06 3.32 -12.31
N GLN A 46 -5.79 2.59 -11.46
CA GLN A 46 -7.25 2.46 -11.59
C GLN A 46 -7.98 3.79 -11.32
N VAL A 47 -7.45 4.62 -10.41
CA VAL A 47 -8.00 5.96 -10.14
C VAL A 47 -7.82 6.90 -11.33
N CYS A 48 -6.63 6.95 -11.94
CA CYS A 48 -6.41 7.73 -13.16
C CYS A 48 -7.31 7.25 -14.30
N LYS A 49 -7.46 5.93 -14.46
CA LYS A 49 -8.28 5.32 -15.49
C LYS A 49 -9.75 5.71 -15.37
N ALA A 50 -10.29 5.74 -14.15
CA ALA A 50 -11.65 6.22 -13.89
C ALA A 50 -11.85 7.71 -14.25
N GLN A 51 -10.79 8.51 -14.20
CA GLN A 51 -10.78 9.91 -14.63
C GLN A 51 -10.51 10.10 -16.14
N GLY A 52 -10.43 9.02 -16.92
CA GLY A 52 -10.08 9.07 -18.35
C GLY A 52 -8.60 9.36 -18.62
N LYS A 53 -7.73 9.20 -17.64
CA LYS A 53 -6.27 9.39 -17.75
C LYS A 53 -5.54 8.06 -17.73
N HIS A 54 -4.39 8.00 -18.41
CA HIS A 54 -3.50 6.85 -18.35
C HIS A 54 -2.26 7.18 -17.50
N THR A 55 -1.93 6.32 -16.54
CA THR A 55 -0.72 6.47 -15.72
C THR A 55 -0.22 5.10 -15.31
N HIS A 56 1.06 4.82 -15.59
CA HIS A 56 1.70 3.59 -15.17
C HIS A 56 1.84 3.56 -13.64
N ALA A 57 1.61 2.39 -13.05
CA ALA A 57 1.60 2.18 -11.61
C ALA A 57 2.29 0.88 -11.24
N THR A 58 3.13 0.96 -10.22
CA THR A 58 3.89 -0.16 -9.65
C THR A 58 3.45 -0.50 -8.23
N THR A 59 2.56 0.31 -7.65
CA THR A 59 2.10 0.17 -6.27
C THR A 59 0.71 -0.44 -6.26
N VAL A 60 0.52 -1.40 -5.35
CA VAL A 60 -0.79 -1.97 -5.04
C VAL A 60 -1.17 -1.48 -3.65
N HIS A 61 -2.35 -0.88 -3.56
CA HIS A 61 -2.93 -0.36 -2.33
C HIS A 61 -4.05 -1.27 -1.85
N HIS A 62 -4.29 -1.25 -0.53
CA HIS A 62 -5.39 -1.98 0.10
C HIS A 62 -6.57 -1.03 0.31
N ILE A 63 -7.72 -1.32 -0.30
CA ILE A 63 -8.93 -0.48 -0.17
C ILE A 63 -9.37 -0.40 1.30
N LYS A 64 -9.36 -1.54 1.99
CA LYS A 64 -9.51 -1.62 3.44
C LYS A 64 -8.16 -1.95 4.08
N HIS A 65 -7.73 -1.12 5.01
CA HIS A 65 -6.44 -1.24 5.67
C HIS A 65 -6.26 -2.60 6.33
N VAL A 66 -5.02 -3.12 6.27
CA VAL A 66 -4.64 -4.43 6.78
C VAL A 66 -4.83 -4.54 8.30
N ARG A 67 -4.59 -3.45 9.05
CA ARG A 67 -4.73 -3.42 10.51
C ARG A 67 -6.19 -3.60 10.96
N ASP A 68 -7.13 -2.98 10.24
CA ASP A 68 -8.55 -3.03 10.59
C ASP A 68 -9.23 -4.30 10.05
N TYR A 69 -8.81 -4.77 8.87
CA TYR A 69 -9.40 -5.92 8.19
C TYR A 69 -8.35 -6.98 7.82
N PRO A 70 -7.69 -7.62 8.80
CA PRO A 70 -6.61 -8.57 8.54
C PRO A 70 -7.04 -9.78 7.71
N MET A 71 -8.31 -10.22 7.84
CA MET A 71 -8.88 -11.30 7.02
C MET A 71 -8.93 -10.97 5.52
N GLN A 72 -8.91 -9.68 5.16
CA GLN A 72 -8.99 -9.22 3.78
C GLN A 72 -7.63 -8.86 3.18
N ALA A 73 -6.54 -9.00 3.95
CA ALA A 73 -5.21 -8.56 3.53
C ALA A 73 -4.69 -9.29 2.27
N LEU A 74 -5.11 -10.55 2.06
CA LEU A 74 -4.77 -11.37 0.89
C LEU A 74 -5.95 -11.56 -0.07
N ASN A 75 -7.03 -10.79 0.09
CA ASN A 75 -8.14 -10.79 -0.85
C ASN A 75 -7.81 -9.85 -2.00
N LEU A 76 -7.73 -10.40 -3.21
CA LEU A 76 -7.49 -9.64 -4.43
C LEU A 76 -8.51 -8.50 -4.60
N ASN A 77 -9.78 -8.70 -4.25
CA ASN A 77 -10.82 -7.68 -4.39
C ASN A 77 -10.66 -6.52 -3.41
N ASN A 78 -9.84 -6.68 -2.37
CA ASN A 78 -9.48 -5.62 -1.43
C ASN A 78 -8.20 -4.88 -1.86
N THR A 79 -7.77 -5.04 -3.10
CA THR A 79 -6.55 -4.41 -3.62
C THR A 79 -6.81 -3.70 -4.93
N GLU A 80 -6.11 -2.59 -5.14
CA GLU A 80 -6.14 -1.81 -6.37
C GLU A 80 -4.75 -1.31 -6.75
N THR A 81 -4.49 -1.18 -8.06
CA THR A 81 -3.23 -0.60 -8.55
C THR A 81 -3.37 0.91 -8.63
N ILE A 82 -2.48 1.64 -7.95
CA ILE A 82 -2.47 3.10 -7.92
C ILE A 82 -1.10 3.69 -8.20
N CYS A 83 -1.06 4.89 -8.80
CA CYS A 83 0.18 5.61 -9.02
C CYS A 83 0.71 6.23 -7.71
N LYS A 84 1.96 6.66 -7.71
CA LYS A 84 2.60 7.27 -6.52
C LYS A 84 1.85 8.51 -6.02
N VAL A 85 1.27 9.30 -6.92
CA VAL A 85 0.50 10.50 -6.57
C VAL A 85 -0.73 10.13 -5.75
N HIS A 86 -1.58 9.24 -6.27
CA HIS A 86 -2.75 8.77 -5.55
C HIS A 86 -2.38 8.01 -4.27
N HIS A 87 -1.31 7.21 -4.30
CA HIS A 87 -0.83 6.55 -3.08
C HIS A 87 -0.45 7.54 -1.98
N ASN A 88 0.18 8.66 -2.32
CA ASN A 88 0.54 9.67 -1.33
C ASN A 88 -0.68 10.46 -0.82
N GLN A 89 -1.73 10.59 -1.62
CA GLN A 89 -2.99 11.23 -1.20
C GLN A 89 -3.72 10.40 -0.14
N GLU A 90 -3.60 9.07 -0.20
CA GLU A 90 -4.10 8.15 0.85
C GLU A 90 -3.24 8.15 2.12
N HIS A 91 -2.08 8.83 2.10
CA HIS A 91 -1.14 8.92 3.23
C HIS A 91 -0.79 10.38 3.59
N PRO A 92 -1.79 11.22 3.95
CA PRO A 92 -1.54 12.62 4.29
C PRO A 92 -0.59 12.78 5.50
N GLU A 93 -0.56 11.82 6.43
CA GLU A 93 0.32 11.81 7.60
C GLU A 93 1.82 11.84 7.23
N LYS A 94 2.16 11.38 6.03
CA LYS A 94 3.55 11.40 5.51
C LYS A 94 3.91 12.71 4.85
N LEU A 95 2.94 13.54 4.44
CA LEU A 95 3.19 14.84 3.83
C LEU A 95 3.56 15.89 4.89
N GLU A 96 2.93 15.84 6.07
CA GLU A 96 3.20 16.78 7.18
C GLU A 96 4.65 16.71 7.69
N GLN A 97 5.29 15.54 7.63
CA GLN A 97 6.67 15.35 8.09
C GLN A 97 7.72 16.10 7.24
N PHE A 98 7.37 16.51 6.03
CA PHE A 98 8.25 17.28 5.13
C PHE A 98 8.14 18.80 5.32
N HIS A 99 7.22 19.28 6.16
CA HIS A 99 7.11 20.69 6.53
C HIS A 99 8.01 21.06 7.72
N LYS A 100 9.16 20.37 7.87
CA LYS A 100 10.19 20.84 8.80
C LYS A 100 10.81 22.10 8.20
N ASP A 101 10.91 23.14 9.02
CA ASP A 101 11.52 24.42 8.65
C ASP A 101 12.84 24.16 7.92
N LYS A 102 12.99 24.80 6.76
CA LYS A 102 14.27 24.78 6.05
C LYS A 102 15.32 25.32 7.00
N PHE A 103 16.39 24.56 7.22
CA PHE A 103 17.57 25.07 7.90
C PHE A 103 18.17 26.17 7.01
N GLU A 104 17.87 27.44 7.31
CA GLU A 104 18.53 28.59 6.72
C GLU A 104 19.87 28.78 7.44
N ASN A 105 20.97 28.54 6.73
CA ASN A 105 22.29 28.91 7.22
C ASN A 105 22.42 30.43 7.10
N GLU A 106 22.60 31.15 8.22
CA GLU A 106 23.09 32.52 8.18
C GLU A 106 24.54 32.48 7.69
N GLU A 107 24.76 32.59 6.37
CA GLU A 107 26.12 32.76 5.84
C GLU A 107 26.73 34.02 6.47
N ARG A 108 27.65 33.83 7.41
CA ARG A 108 28.50 34.88 7.97
C ARG A 108 29.84 34.82 7.25
N TRP A 109 30.03 35.77 6.33
CA TRP A 109 31.25 35.99 5.55
C TRP A 109 32.33 36.61 6.43
#